data_AF-A0A7K6NET7-F1
#
_entry.id   AF-A0A7K6NET7-F1
#
_cell.length_a   1.000
_cell.length_b   1.000
_cell.length_c   1.000
_cell.angle_alpha   90.00
_cell.angle_beta   90.00
_cell.angle_gamma   90.00
#
_symmetry.space_group_name_H-M   'P 1'
#
loop_
_entity.id
_entity.type
_entity.pdbx_description
1 polymer ?
#
loop_
_entity_poly.entity_id
_entity_poly.type
_entity_poly.pdbx_seq_one_letter_code
_entity_poly.pdbx_strand_id
1 'polypeptide(L)'
;VTLDPKTAHSELVLTEDLRCMRWQGVWQDVPDTPERFSFWRCVLGREMFQEGKHCWEVGVKAELGADPWWGAGVARESVKKKGRVLPSPAEGVWAVR
;
A
#
# COMPACT_ATOMS: atom_id res chain seq x y z
N VAL A 1 -1.21 9.27 -9.01
CA VAL A 1 -1.22 8.12 -8.07
C VAL A 1 -2.38 8.30 -7.12
N THR A 2 -3.36 7.43 -7.21
CA THR A 2 -4.55 7.36 -6.35
C THR A 2 -4.66 5.94 -5.81
N LEU A 3 -4.98 5.82 -4.53
CA LEU A 3 -4.99 4.55 -3.83
C LEU A 3 -6.22 3.71 -4.22
N ASP A 4 -6.07 2.40 -4.33
CA ASP A 4 -7.17 1.47 -4.59
C ASP A 4 -7.71 0.85 -3.29
N PRO A 5 -8.93 1.23 -2.84
CA PRO A 5 -9.57 0.66 -1.65
C PRO A 5 -9.77 -0.85 -1.69
N LYS A 6 -9.87 -1.44 -2.89
CA LYS A 6 -10.02 -2.90 -3.05
C LYS A 6 -8.76 -3.64 -2.62
N THR A 7 -7.61 -3.01 -2.76
CA THR A 7 -6.32 -3.60 -2.40
C THR A 7 -5.91 -3.32 -0.97
N ALA A 8 -6.40 -2.24 -0.38
CA ALA A 8 -6.00 -1.77 0.95
C ALA A 8 -6.20 -2.82 2.03
N HIS A 9 -5.18 -3.06 2.85
CA HIS A 9 -5.32 -3.84 4.06
C HIS A 9 -6.44 -3.27 4.95
N SER A 10 -7.20 -4.15 5.61
CA SER A 10 -8.35 -3.79 6.47
C SER A 10 -8.01 -2.84 7.63
N GLU A 11 -6.75 -2.80 8.08
CA GLU A 11 -6.27 -1.85 9.10
C GLU A 11 -5.91 -0.45 8.55
N LEU A 12 -6.02 -0.22 7.24
CA LEU A 12 -5.70 1.05 6.60
C LEU A 12 -6.98 1.83 6.27
N VAL A 13 -7.03 3.09 6.71
CA VAL A 13 -8.11 4.02 6.37
C VAL A 13 -7.62 4.97 5.28
N LEU A 14 -8.38 5.06 4.20
CA LEU A 14 -8.13 5.96 3.08
C LEU A 14 -8.97 7.24 3.23
N THR A 15 -8.44 8.37 2.76
CA THR A 15 -9.24 9.58 2.57
C THR A 15 -10.19 9.44 1.39
N GLU A 16 -11.26 10.23 1.36
CA GLU A 16 -12.26 10.21 0.29
C GLU A 16 -11.65 10.49 -1.10
N ASP A 17 -10.64 11.36 -1.16
CA ASP A 17 -9.92 11.68 -2.39
C ASP A 17 -8.89 10.62 -2.80
N LEU A 18 -8.73 9.57 -1.99
CA LEU A 18 -7.83 8.45 -2.21
C LEU A 18 -6.35 8.84 -2.39
N ARG A 19 -5.93 9.97 -1.82
CA ARG A 19 -4.52 10.41 -1.87
C ARG A 19 -3.76 10.17 -0.59
N CYS A 20 -4.46 9.99 0.53
CA CYS A 20 -3.84 9.76 1.82
C CYS A 20 -4.33 8.44 2.42
N MET A 21 -3.47 7.83 3.22
CA MET A 21 -3.83 6.70 4.07
C MET A 21 -3.28 6.91 5.47
N ARG A 22 -3.93 6.28 6.45
CA ARG A 22 -3.41 6.14 7.82
C ARG A 22 -3.62 4.71 8.30
N TRP A 23 -2.67 4.23 9.09
CA TRP A 23 -2.88 3.01 9.86
C TRP A 23 -3.76 3.31 11.08
N GLN A 24 -4.79 2.50 11.31
CA GLN A 24 -5.71 2.67 12.44
C GLN A 24 -5.45 1.69 13.60
N GLY A 25 -4.64 0.64 13.39
CA GLY A 25 -4.38 -0.38 14.41
C GLY A 25 -5.58 -1.28 14.73
N VAL A 26 -6.69 -1.12 14.02
CA VAL A 26 -7.93 -1.88 14.22
C VAL A 26 -8.42 -2.38 12.86
N TRP A 27 -8.92 -3.61 12.83
CA TRP A 27 -9.52 -4.22 11.65
C TRP A 27 -10.85 -3.55 11.34
N GLN A 28 -10.97 -2.99 10.13
CA GLN A 28 -12.25 -2.53 9.62
C GLN A 28 -13.10 -3.71 9.13
N ASP A 29 -14.43 -3.56 9.24
CA ASP A 29 -15.40 -4.51 8.71
C ASP A 29 -15.53 -4.36 7.20
N VAL A 30 -14.56 -4.91 6.47
CA VAL A 30 -14.50 -4.93 5.01
C VAL A 30 -14.30 -6.36 4.51
N PRO A 31 -14.93 -6.76 3.38
CA PRO A 31 -14.78 -8.11 2.87
C PRO A 31 -13.33 -8.44 2.49
N ASP A 32 -12.89 -9.67 2.81
CA ASP A 32 -11.60 -10.21 2.38
C ASP A 32 -11.70 -10.73 0.93
N THR A 33 -11.47 -9.86 -0.05
CA THR A 33 -11.48 -10.23 -1.48
C THR A 33 -10.09 -10.64 -1.96
N PRO A 34 -9.94 -11.39 -3.06
CA PRO A 34 -8.63 -11.79 -3.59
C PRO A 34 -7.65 -10.63 -3.83
N GLU A 35 -8.17 -9.44 -4.14
CA GLU A 35 -7.40 -8.23 -4.42
C GLU A 35 -6.88 -7.57 -3.13
N ARG A 36 -7.47 -7.85 -1.98
CA ARG A 36 -7.11 -7.20 -0.71
C ARG A 36 -5.83 -7.77 -0.12
N PHE A 37 -4.92 -6.92 0.33
CA PHE A 37 -3.82 -7.39 1.18
C PHE A 37 -4.36 -7.90 2.52
N SER A 38 -4.05 -9.14 2.88
CA SER A 38 -4.56 -9.76 4.12
C SER A 38 -3.56 -9.81 5.28
N PHE A 39 -2.28 -9.60 4.99
CA PHE A 39 -1.21 -9.69 6.00
C PHE A 39 -0.36 -8.41 6.07
N TRP A 40 0.09 -7.92 4.92
CA TRP A 40 0.88 -6.70 4.87
C TRP A 40 -0.02 -5.47 4.85
N ARG A 41 0.33 -4.46 5.65
CA ARG A 41 -0.38 -3.17 5.74
C ARG A 41 -0.05 -2.30 4.53
N CYS A 42 -0.40 -2.81 3.35
CA CYS A 42 -0.13 -2.21 2.05
C CYS A 42 -1.44 -1.84 1.34
N VAL A 43 -1.31 -0.93 0.38
CA VAL A 43 -2.33 -0.55 -0.60
C VAL A 43 -1.60 -0.28 -1.92
N LEU A 44 -2.22 -0.62 -3.05
CA LEU A 44 -1.70 -0.29 -4.37
C LEU A 44 -2.29 1.02 -4.88
N GLY A 45 -1.55 1.68 -5.78
CA GLY A 45 -2.13 2.69 -6.65
C GLY A 45 -3.02 2.04 -7.72
N ARG A 46 -3.98 2.80 -8.25
CA ARG A 46 -4.82 2.36 -9.38
C ARG A 46 -4.08 2.43 -10.72
N GLU A 47 -3.10 3.31 -10.80
CA GLU A 47 -2.33 3.54 -12.00
C GLU A 47 -1.37 2.38 -12.29
N MET A 48 -1.37 1.94 -13.54
CA MET A 48 -0.43 0.95 -14.06
C MET A 48 0.52 1.61 -15.06
N PHE A 49 1.77 1.18 -15.04
CA PHE A 49 2.82 1.73 -15.88
C PHE A 49 3.45 0.59 -16.68
N GLN A 50 3.44 0.70 -18.01
CA GLN A 50 4.06 -0.29 -18.91
C GLN A 50 5.36 0.23 -19.53
N GLU A 51 5.43 1.54 -19.79
CA GLU A 51 6.58 2.20 -20.41
C GLU A 51 6.69 3.66 -19.94
N GLY A 52 7.81 4.31 -20.26
CA GLY A 52 8.07 5.72 -19.94
C GLY A 52 8.73 5.95 -18.58
N LYS A 53 8.79 7.23 -18.17
CA LYS A 53 9.33 7.68 -16.88
C LYS A 53 8.21 8.34 -16.09
N HIS A 54 7.97 7.86 -14.88
CA HIS A 54 6.91 8.33 -14.00
C HIS A 54 7.50 8.74 -12.65
N CYS A 55 7.00 9.81 -12.07
CA CYS A 55 7.39 10.27 -10.74
C CYS A 55 6.14 10.58 -9.91
N TRP A 56 6.27 10.38 -8.59
CA TRP A 56 5.29 10.80 -7.61
C TRP A 56 6.01 11.15 -6.31
N GLU A 57 5.38 11.98 -5.51
CA GLU A 57 5.89 12.42 -4.22
C GLU A 57 5.00 11.83 -3.12
N VAL A 58 5.62 11.40 -2.02
CA VAL A 58 4.93 10.84 -0.86
C VAL A 58 5.24 11.70 0.36
N GLY A 59 4.23 12.42 0.85
CA GLY A 59 4.31 13.16 2.10
C GLY A 59 4.12 12.24 3.29
N VAL A 60 5.11 12.17 4.18
CA VAL A 60 5.04 11.37 5.41
C VAL A 60 4.84 12.29 6.61
N LYS A 61 3.79 12.02 7.40
CA LYS A 61 3.56 12.70 8.67
C LYS A 61 3.85 11.72 9.80
N ALA A 62 4.83 12.03 10.64
CA ALA A 62 5.15 11.28 11.84
C ALA A 62 4.77 12.09 13.08
N GLU A 63 4.30 11.40 14.11
CA GLU A 63 4.14 12.03 15.43
C GLU A 63 5.51 12.23 16.08
N LEU A 64 5.64 13.27 16.90
CA LEU A 64 6.88 13.57 17.63
C LEU A 64 7.30 12.37 18.50
N GLY A 65 8.49 11.84 18.24
CA GLY A 65 9.04 10.69 18.98
C GLY A 65 8.58 9.32 18.48
N ALA A 66 7.76 9.24 17.43
CA ALA A 66 7.46 7.98 16.75
C ALA A 66 8.46 7.71 15.62
N ASP A 67 8.91 6.46 15.49
CA ASP A 67 9.58 6.00 14.27
C ASP A 67 8.49 5.56 13.28
N PRO A 68 8.21 6.35 12.23
CA PRO A 68 7.13 6.01 11.31
C PRO A 68 7.51 4.75 10.53
N TRP A 69 6.71 3.70 10.66
CA TRP A 69 6.83 2.50 9.85
C TRP A 69 6.05 2.71 8.55
N TRP A 70 6.75 3.16 7.53
CA TRP A 70 6.20 3.41 6.20
C TRP A 70 7.13 2.86 5.13
N GLY A 71 6.60 2.73 3.93
CA GLY A 71 7.40 2.49 2.74
C GLY A 71 6.60 2.85 1.48
N ALA A 72 7.31 3.23 0.42
CA ALA A 72 6.72 3.59 -0.85
C ALA A 72 7.54 3.00 -2.00
N GLY A 73 6.88 2.70 -3.12
CA GLY A 73 7.54 2.08 -4.25
C GLY A 73 6.58 1.57 -5.31
N VAL A 74 7.03 0.57 -6.06
CA VAL A 74 6.28 -0.07 -7.13
C VAL A 74 6.17 -1.57 -6.91
N ALA A 75 5.10 -2.14 -7.41
CA ALA A 75 4.90 -3.58 -7.42
C ALA A 75 4.42 -4.03 -8.80
N ARG A 76 4.69 -5.28 -9.15
CA ARG A 76 4.03 -5.93 -10.30
C ARG A 76 2.53 -6.03 -10.04
N GLU A 77 1.72 -5.93 -11.09
CA GLU A 77 0.27 -6.16 -11.01
C GLU A 77 -0.06 -7.53 -10.36
N SER A 78 0.74 -8.53 -10.72
CA SER A 78 0.66 -9.91 -10.23
C SER A 78 1.20 -10.12 -8.81
N VAL A 79 1.57 -9.06 -8.08
CA VAL A 79 2.10 -9.18 -6.71
C VAL A 79 1.14 -10.00 -5.85
N LYS A 80 1.72 -10.90 -5.04
CA LYS A 80 0.97 -11.75 -4.13
C LYS A 80 0.43 -10.92 -2.97
N LYS A 81 -0.89 -10.91 -2.83
CA LYS A 81 -1.60 -10.07 -1.83
C LYS A 81 -1.97 -10.84 -0.56
N LYS A 82 -1.83 -12.16 -0.58
CA LYS A 82 -2.21 -13.06 0.50
C LYS A 82 -0.99 -13.72 1.17
N GLY A 83 -1.07 -13.85 2.49
CA GLY A 83 -0.07 -14.54 3.30
C GLY A 83 1.16 -13.71 3.64
N ARG A 84 2.07 -14.32 4.41
CA ARG A 84 3.25 -13.67 5.00
C ARG A 84 4.48 -13.80 4.11
N VAL A 85 4.43 -13.19 2.93
CA VAL A 85 5.55 -13.17 1.98
C VAL A 85 6.24 -11.82 2.01
N LEU A 86 7.51 -11.76 2.40
CA LEU A 86 8.23 -10.49 2.53
C LEU A 86 8.32 -9.74 1.19
N PRO A 87 7.97 -8.44 1.16
CA PRO A 87 8.18 -7.62 -0.04
C PRO A 87 9.65 -7.63 -0.45
N SER A 88 9.92 -8.05 -1.68
CA SER A 88 11.27 -8.08 -2.25
C SER A 88 11.22 -8.03 -3.77
N PRO A 89 12.33 -7.71 -4.46
CA PRO A 89 12.40 -7.76 -5.91
C PRO A 89 12.02 -9.13 -6.50
N ALA A 90 12.33 -10.23 -5.81
CA ALA A 90 11.97 -11.59 -6.22
C ALA A 90 10.44 -11.81 -6.22
N GLU A 91 9.75 -11.16 -5.29
CA GLU A 91 8.28 -11.18 -5.17
C GLU A 91 7.61 -10.05 -5.98
N GLY A 92 8.39 -9.33 -6.79
CA GLY A 92 7.90 -8.26 -7.66
C GLY A 92 7.58 -6.97 -6.93
N VAL A 93 8.27 -6.67 -5.83
CA VAL A 93 8.12 -5.40 -5.08
C VAL A 93 9.46 -4.67 -4.96
N TRP A 94 9.47 -3.38 -5.28
CA TRP A 94 10.62 -2.50 -5.11
C TRP A 94 10.17 -1.27 -4.33
N ALA A 95 10.59 -1.16 -3.07
CA ALA A 95 10.16 -0.09 -2.17
C ALA A 95 11.32 0.44 -1.31
N VAL A 96 11.17 1.67 -0.85
CA VAL A 96 12.06 2.38 0.06
C VAL A 96 11.30 2.77 1.34
N ARG A 97 12.05 3.02 2.41
CA ARG A 97 11.59 3.53 3.71
C ARG A 97 12.30 4.85 4.00
#